data_AF-A0A2N5GJN3-F1
#
_entry.id   AF-A0A2N5GJN3-F1
#
_cell.length_a   1.000
_cell.length_b   1.000
_cell.length_c   1.000
_cell.angle_alpha   90.00
_cell.angle_beta   90.00
_cell.angle_gamma   90.00
#
_symmetry.space_group_name_H-M   'P 1'
#
loop_
_entity.id
_entity.type
_entity.pdbx_description
1 polymer ?
#
loop_
_entity_poly.entity_id
_entity_poly.type
_entity_poly.pdbx_seq_one_letter_code
_entity_poly.pdbx_strand_id
1 'polypeptide(L)'
;PEGIGNNGLKLDLQFFAKGTDKGLASRGYKPSPGERTFEGFVNNNVPKTKETKLYTNSSDFNNVGSSGGQFKRFGTDSHAGLAPHVHQPIRNVFNGNIRGGVGSKTKNGGVAVPTRNDVKQLYDYLYNGKYR
;
A
#
# COMPACT_ATOMS: atom_id res chain seq x y z
N PRO A 1 -3.36 -13.93 -30.40
CA PRO A 1 -2.68 -12.63 -30.47
C PRO A 1 -3.73 -11.51 -30.38
N GLU A 2 -3.97 -11.00 -29.17
CA GLU A 2 -4.72 -9.76 -28.97
C GLU A 2 -3.88 -8.87 -28.06
N GLY A 3 -3.49 -7.72 -28.61
CA GLY A 3 -2.53 -6.80 -28.02
C GLY A 3 -3.15 -6.03 -26.86
N ILE A 4 -2.55 -6.18 -25.68
CA ILE A 4 -2.74 -5.23 -24.58
C ILE A 4 -2.05 -3.93 -25.00
N GLY A 5 -2.86 -2.95 -25.40
CA GLY A 5 -2.38 -1.69 -25.97
C GLY A 5 -1.40 -0.95 -25.06
N ASN A 6 -0.37 -0.38 -25.70
CA ASN A 6 0.73 0.42 -25.12
C ASN A 6 0.31 1.68 -24.31
N ASN A 7 -1.00 1.88 -24.08
CA ASN A 7 -1.54 3.01 -23.34
C ASN A 7 -1.40 2.85 -21.82
N GLY A 8 -1.43 1.62 -21.28
CA GLY A 8 -1.16 1.37 -19.85
C GLY A 8 0.27 1.75 -19.47
N LEU A 9 1.23 1.34 -20.31
CA LEU A 9 2.66 1.55 -20.16
C LEU A 9 3.08 3.04 -20.13
N LYS A 10 2.51 3.85 -21.02
CA LYS A 10 2.78 5.31 -21.05
C LYS A 10 2.13 6.04 -19.88
N LEU A 11 0.96 5.61 -19.44
CA LEU A 11 0.28 6.17 -18.27
C LEU A 11 1.05 5.82 -16.98
N ASP A 12 1.60 4.62 -16.89
CA ASP A 12 2.38 4.20 -15.73
C ASP A 12 3.67 5.03 -15.60
N LEU A 13 4.41 5.27 -16.69
CA LEU A 13 5.69 6.00 -16.66
C LEU A 13 5.54 7.50 -16.32
N GLN A 14 4.48 8.16 -16.80
CA GLN A 14 4.26 9.60 -16.58
C GLN A 14 3.79 9.93 -15.15
N PHE A 15 3.11 9.01 -14.46
CA PHE A 15 2.50 9.29 -13.16
C PHE A 15 3.48 9.15 -11.97
N PHE A 16 4.51 8.31 -12.08
CA PHE A 16 5.53 8.17 -11.03
C PHE A 16 6.58 9.29 -11.02
N ALA A 17 6.60 10.14 -12.05
CA ALA A 17 7.48 11.31 -12.10
C ALA A 17 7.02 12.47 -11.19
N LYS A 18 5.81 12.39 -10.60
CA LYS A 18 5.16 13.51 -9.89
C LYS A 18 5.12 13.32 -8.36
N GLY A 19 6.24 12.97 -7.75
CA GLY A 19 6.41 12.94 -6.30
C GLY A 19 7.74 13.56 -5.89
N THR A 20 7.73 14.45 -4.88
CA THR A 20 8.88 15.22 -4.38
C THR A 20 9.92 14.38 -3.61
N ASP A 21 9.81 13.06 -3.64
CA ASP A 21 10.71 12.14 -2.97
C ASP A 21 11.82 11.70 -3.92
N LYS A 22 13.06 12.01 -3.54
CA LYS A 22 14.26 11.49 -4.19
C LYS A 22 14.51 10.02 -3.82
N GLY A 23 13.52 9.16 -4.09
CA GLY A 23 13.61 7.70 -3.90
C GLY A 23 14.52 7.02 -4.92
N LEU A 24 14.45 5.69 -5.07
CA LEU A 24 15.25 4.87 -6.01
C LEU A 24 15.44 5.47 -7.44
N ALA A 25 14.48 6.25 -7.94
CA ALA A 25 14.62 7.00 -9.20
C ALA A 25 15.80 7.99 -9.22
N SER A 26 16.11 8.66 -8.11
CA SER A 26 17.30 9.50 -7.98
C SER A 26 18.59 8.68 -7.83
N ARG A 27 18.48 7.36 -7.62
CA ARG A 27 19.58 6.37 -7.63
C ARG A 27 19.67 5.63 -8.98
N GLY A 28 18.99 6.12 -10.02
CA GLY A 28 19.05 5.57 -11.37
C GLY A 28 18.10 4.40 -11.66
N TYR A 29 17.29 3.98 -10.69
CA TYR A 29 16.36 2.87 -10.88
C TYR A 29 15.14 3.30 -11.70
N LYS A 30 14.90 2.60 -12.82
CA LYS A 30 13.73 2.73 -13.67
C LYS A 30 12.94 1.43 -13.58
N PRO A 31 11.73 1.43 -12.98
CA PRO A 31 10.93 0.21 -12.92
C PRO A 31 10.54 -0.24 -14.32
N SER A 32 10.57 -1.54 -14.52
CA SER A 32 10.08 -2.19 -15.73
C SER A 32 8.57 -1.99 -15.86
N PRO A 33 8.03 -1.96 -17.08
CA PRO A 33 6.63 -2.30 -17.36
C PRO A 33 6.07 -3.36 -16.41
N GLY A 34 4.98 -3.06 -15.69
CA GLY A 34 4.35 -4.03 -14.80
C GLY A 34 4.99 -4.18 -13.41
N GLU A 35 6.22 -3.72 -13.19
CA GLU A 35 6.95 -3.93 -11.93
C GLU A 35 6.29 -3.24 -10.73
N ARG A 36 5.46 -2.22 -10.97
CA ARG A 36 4.72 -1.48 -9.94
C ARG A 36 3.20 -1.60 -10.08
N THR A 37 2.71 -2.75 -10.56
CA THR A 37 1.28 -3.06 -10.65
C THR A 37 0.82 -4.00 -9.55
N PHE A 38 -0.46 -4.31 -9.49
CA PHE A 38 -1.00 -5.30 -8.56
C PHE A 38 -0.43 -6.69 -8.79
N GLU A 39 -0.50 -7.18 -10.04
CA GLU A 39 0.04 -8.48 -10.41
C GLU A 39 1.57 -8.52 -10.31
N GLY A 40 2.26 -7.43 -10.65
CA GLY A 40 3.72 -7.43 -10.69
C GLY A 40 4.40 -7.04 -9.37
N PHE A 41 3.77 -6.23 -8.52
CA PHE A 41 4.41 -5.76 -7.29
C PHE A 41 3.86 -6.45 -6.05
N VAL A 42 2.53 -6.48 -5.87
CA VAL A 42 1.92 -7.04 -4.65
C VAL A 42 2.20 -8.54 -4.58
N ASN A 43 1.94 -9.29 -5.66
CA ASN A 43 2.18 -10.74 -5.68
C ASN A 43 3.66 -11.13 -5.50
N ASN A 44 4.60 -10.26 -5.92
CA ASN A 44 6.03 -10.53 -5.83
C ASN A 44 6.64 -10.12 -4.48
N ASN A 45 6.01 -9.20 -3.74
CA ASN A 45 6.57 -8.64 -2.49
C ASN A 45 5.74 -9.00 -1.24
N VAL A 46 4.55 -9.58 -1.41
CA VAL A 46 3.70 -10.05 -0.31
C VAL A 46 3.65 -11.57 -0.36
N PRO A 47 4.07 -12.27 0.71
CA PRO A 47 4.02 -13.73 0.75
C PRO A 47 2.60 -14.26 0.61
N LYS A 48 2.42 -15.31 -0.20
CA LYS A 48 1.10 -15.92 -0.40
C LYS A 48 0.50 -16.50 0.88
N THR A 49 1.34 -17.01 1.78
CA THR A 49 0.92 -17.66 3.02
C THR A 49 0.78 -16.72 4.21
N LYS A 50 1.16 -15.44 4.08
CA LYS A 50 1.17 -14.50 5.20
C LYS A 50 0.94 -13.07 4.76
N GLU A 51 0.03 -12.41 5.46
CA GLU A 51 -0.22 -11.00 5.25
C GLU A 51 0.96 -10.11 5.70
N THR A 52 1.39 -9.19 4.82
CA THR A 52 2.42 -8.20 5.10
C THR A 52 1.83 -7.00 5.83
N LYS A 53 2.32 -6.72 7.04
CA LYS A 53 1.87 -5.61 7.90
C LYS A 53 2.78 -4.40 7.75
N LEU A 54 2.19 -3.21 7.58
CA LEU A 54 2.93 -1.94 7.60
C LEU A 54 2.64 -1.20 8.91
N TYR A 55 3.71 -0.69 9.54
CA TYR A 55 3.67 0.00 10.83
C TYR A 55 4.10 1.45 10.68
N THR A 56 3.62 2.31 11.56
CA THR A 56 4.07 3.70 11.70
C THR A 56 4.38 4.02 13.15
N ASN A 57 5.32 4.92 13.42
CA ASN A 57 5.53 5.47 14.77
C ASN A 57 4.78 6.80 15.00
N SER A 58 4.02 7.29 14.01
CA SER A 58 3.35 8.59 14.07
C SER A 58 2.27 8.67 15.16
N SER A 59 2.42 9.65 16.05
CA SER A 59 1.38 10.00 17.04
C SER A 59 0.11 10.54 16.38
N ASP A 60 0.21 11.08 15.16
CA ASP A 60 -0.94 11.59 14.41
C ASP A 60 -1.84 10.46 13.87
N PHE A 61 -1.31 9.23 13.87
CA PHE A 61 -2.07 8.02 13.61
C PHE A 61 -2.65 7.39 14.88
N ASN A 62 -1.88 7.34 15.95
CA ASN A 62 -2.33 6.87 17.27
C ASN A 62 -1.51 7.57 18.37
N ASN A 63 -2.18 8.30 19.27
CA ASN A 63 -1.52 9.02 20.37
C ASN A 63 -1.91 8.51 21.76
N VAL A 64 -2.76 7.49 21.86
CA VAL A 64 -3.17 6.88 23.14
C VAL A 64 -2.54 5.51 23.31
N GLY A 65 -1.90 5.28 24.46
CA GLY A 65 -1.09 4.08 24.69
C GLY A 65 0.25 4.22 23.98
N SER A 66 0.60 3.27 23.11
CA SER A 66 1.83 3.36 22.32
C SER A 66 1.62 4.25 21.10
N SER A 67 2.56 5.17 20.83
CA SER A 67 2.52 5.99 19.62
C SER A 67 2.57 5.13 18.35
N GLY A 68 1.73 5.46 17.38
CA GLY A 68 1.68 4.75 16.11
C GLY A 68 1.03 3.36 16.18
N GLY A 69 1.47 2.44 15.33
CA GLY A 69 0.94 1.09 15.24
C GLY A 69 0.77 0.59 13.80
N GLN A 70 0.07 -0.53 13.66
CA GLN A 70 -0.21 -1.11 12.36
C GLN A 70 -1.26 -0.26 11.62
N PHE A 71 -0.88 0.32 10.48
CA PHE A 71 -1.79 1.18 9.70
C PHE A 71 -2.28 0.53 8.40
N LYS A 72 -1.61 -0.51 7.91
CA LYS A 72 -2.03 -1.20 6.68
C LYS A 72 -1.62 -2.67 6.70
N ARG A 73 -2.33 -3.51 5.94
CA ARG A 73 -2.02 -4.93 5.79
C ARG A 73 -2.37 -5.42 4.39
N PHE A 74 -1.46 -6.12 3.74
CA PHE A 74 -1.66 -6.70 2.40
C PHE A 74 -1.68 -8.22 2.47
N GLY A 75 -2.55 -8.85 1.69
CA GLY A 75 -2.50 -10.28 1.42
C GLY A 75 -2.77 -10.56 -0.06
N THR A 76 -2.23 -11.67 -0.54
CA THR A 76 -2.39 -12.11 -1.94
C THR A 76 -3.27 -13.34 -2.06
N ASP A 77 -3.53 -14.03 -0.96
CA ASP A 77 -4.51 -15.12 -0.89
C ASP A 77 -5.89 -14.59 -0.46
N SER A 78 -6.94 -15.38 -0.72
CA SER A 78 -8.32 -14.95 -0.50
C SER A 78 -8.62 -14.64 0.96
N HIS A 79 -9.10 -13.42 1.23
CA HIS A 79 -9.65 -13.02 2.52
C HIS A 79 -11.00 -12.34 2.28
N ALA A 80 -12.06 -12.90 2.87
CA ALA A 80 -13.44 -12.41 2.69
C ALA A 80 -13.86 -12.31 1.21
N GLY A 81 -13.38 -13.25 0.37
CA GLY A 81 -13.71 -13.32 -1.06
C GLY A 81 -12.91 -12.37 -1.95
N LEU A 82 -11.88 -11.71 -1.42
CA LEU A 82 -10.99 -10.82 -2.17
C LEU A 82 -9.58 -11.39 -2.23
N ALA A 83 -8.99 -11.44 -3.43
CA ALA A 83 -7.59 -11.78 -3.65
C ALA A 83 -7.05 -10.98 -4.86
N PRO A 84 -5.96 -10.21 -4.72
CA PRO A 84 -5.36 -9.78 -3.45
C PRO A 84 -6.30 -8.87 -2.66
N HIS A 85 -6.00 -8.67 -1.38
CA HIS A 85 -6.74 -7.76 -0.51
C HIS A 85 -5.81 -6.84 0.29
N VAL A 86 -6.35 -5.70 0.70
CA VAL A 86 -5.70 -4.76 1.60
C VAL A 86 -6.64 -4.37 2.73
N HIS A 87 -6.15 -4.39 3.96
CA HIS A 87 -6.81 -3.78 5.11
C HIS A 87 -6.43 -2.30 5.18
N GLN A 88 -7.43 -1.42 5.04
CA GLN A 88 -7.23 0.02 5.01
C GLN A 88 -7.02 0.60 6.43
N PRO A 89 -6.27 1.71 6.58
CA PRO A 89 -6.12 2.38 7.86
C PRO A 89 -7.48 2.87 8.36
N ILE A 90 -7.72 2.68 9.64
CA ILE A 90 -8.83 3.31 10.37
C ILE A 90 -8.24 4.27 11.38
N ARG A 91 -8.84 5.46 11.49
CA ARG A 91 -8.46 6.48 12.46
C ARG A 91 -9.70 7.02 13.14
N ASN A 92 -9.82 6.77 14.45
CA ASN A 92 -10.91 7.27 15.27
C ASN A 92 -10.42 8.43 16.13
N VAL A 93 -11.05 9.60 16.00
CA VAL A 93 -10.68 10.81 16.74
C VAL A 93 -11.82 11.17 17.70
N PHE A 94 -11.50 11.29 19.00
CA PHE A 94 -12.45 11.70 20.03
C PHE A 94 -11.75 12.50 21.11
N ASN A 95 -12.16 13.76 21.33
CA ASN A 95 -11.60 14.67 22.34
C ASN A 95 -10.05 14.72 22.32
N GLY A 96 -9.44 14.86 21.13
CA GLY A 96 -7.98 14.91 20.96
C GLY A 96 -7.28 13.55 21.03
N ASN A 97 -7.97 12.48 21.44
CA ASN A 97 -7.45 11.12 21.39
C ASN A 97 -7.62 10.56 19.97
N ILE A 98 -6.52 10.10 19.39
CA ILE A 98 -6.45 9.44 18.09
C ILE A 98 -6.15 7.97 18.35
N ARG A 99 -7.05 7.10 17.90
CA ARG A 99 -6.87 5.65 17.91
C ARG A 99 -6.78 5.10 16.49
N GLY A 100 -5.59 4.66 16.14
CA GLY A 100 -5.26 4.11 14.83
C GLY A 100 -5.37 2.59 14.80
N GLY A 101 -5.71 2.04 13.63
CA GLY A 101 -5.64 0.60 13.38
C GLY A 101 -5.87 0.25 11.92
N VAL A 102 -6.17 -1.02 11.67
CA VAL A 102 -6.55 -1.50 10.35
C VAL A 102 -8.00 -1.98 10.34
N GLY A 103 -8.67 -1.78 9.21
CA GLY A 103 -10.01 -2.33 8.99
C GLY A 103 -10.01 -3.84 8.96
N SER A 104 -11.18 -4.44 9.21
CA SER A 104 -11.35 -5.90 9.31
C SER A 104 -12.58 -6.41 8.57
N LYS A 105 -13.38 -5.52 7.96
CA LYS A 105 -14.63 -5.87 7.29
C LYS A 105 -14.69 -5.25 5.90
N THR A 106 -15.16 -6.03 4.93
CA THR A 106 -15.42 -5.57 3.55
C THR A 106 -16.57 -4.57 3.48
N LYS A 107 -17.65 -4.81 4.23
CA LYS A 107 -18.88 -3.97 4.20
C LYS A 107 -18.70 -2.49 4.51
N ASN A 108 -17.61 -2.11 5.19
CA ASN A 108 -17.33 -0.71 5.55
C ASN A 108 -16.05 -0.18 4.85
N GLY A 109 -15.57 -0.85 3.80
CA GLY A 109 -14.32 -0.48 3.12
C GLY A 109 -13.05 -0.72 3.93
N GLY A 110 -13.16 -1.45 5.06
CA GLY A 110 -12.01 -1.79 5.91
C GLY A 110 -11.10 -2.86 5.31
N VAL A 111 -11.63 -3.69 4.40
CA VAL A 111 -10.90 -4.62 3.53
C VAL A 111 -11.36 -4.39 2.10
N ALA A 112 -10.42 -4.22 1.16
CA ALA A 112 -10.71 -3.89 -0.23
C ALA A 112 -9.72 -4.56 -1.19
N VAL A 113 -10.03 -4.55 -2.48
CA VAL A 113 -9.03 -4.80 -3.53
C VAL A 113 -8.01 -3.66 -3.47
N PRO A 114 -6.70 -3.94 -3.50
CA PRO A 114 -5.69 -2.90 -3.50
C PRO A 114 -5.90 -1.91 -4.64
N THR A 115 -5.65 -0.63 -4.38
CA THR A 115 -5.63 0.46 -5.36
C THR A 115 -4.19 0.87 -5.71
N ARG A 116 -4.03 1.68 -6.75
CA ARG A 116 -2.70 2.17 -7.19
C ARG A 116 -1.96 2.87 -6.04
N ASN A 117 -2.69 3.60 -5.21
CA ASN A 117 -2.13 4.29 -4.04
C ASN A 117 -1.67 3.32 -2.96
N ASP A 118 -2.35 2.18 -2.79
CA ASP A 118 -1.94 1.13 -1.87
C ASP A 118 -0.61 0.50 -2.31
N VAL A 119 -0.47 0.19 -3.60
CA VAL A 119 0.78 -0.35 -4.17
C VAL A 119 1.93 0.64 -3.99
N LYS A 120 1.67 1.93 -4.24
CA LYS A 120 2.67 2.98 -3.98
C LYS A 120 3.07 3.06 -2.51
N GLN A 121 2.11 2.96 -1.58
CA GLN A 121 2.40 2.95 -0.15
C GLN A 121 3.23 1.74 0.27
N LEU A 122 2.93 0.55 -0.26
CA LEU A 122 3.73 -0.65 -0.04
C LEU A 122 5.16 -0.46 -0.55
N TYR A 123 5.32 0.09 -1.77
CA TYR A 123 6.64 0.39 -2.34
C TYR A 123 7.43 1.36 -1.45
N ASP A 124 6.81 2.48 -1.11
CA ASP A 124 7.43 3.53 -0.30
C ASP A 124 7.85 3.01 1.09
N TYR A 125 7.06 2.11 1.68
CA TYR A 125 7.37 1.50 2.97
C TYR A 125 8.53 0.49 2.90
N LEU A 126 8.54 -0.36 1.86
CA LEU A 126 9.55 -1.40 1.70
C LEU A 126 10.91 -0.83 1.27
N TYR A 127 10.89 0.16 0.36
CA TYR A 127 12.10 0.59 -0.34
C TYR A 127 12.54 2.03 -0.02
N ASN A 128 11.62 2.91 0.42
CA ASN A 128 11.94 4.32 0.69
C ASN A 128 11.92 4.67 2.19
N GLY A 129 11.68 3.71 3.08
CA GLY A 129 11.66 3.93 4.53
C GLY A 129 10.53 4.85 5.02
N LYS A 130 9.52 5.13 4.18
CA LYS A 130 8.41 6.00 4.55
C LYS A 130 7.51 5.37 5.60
N TYR A 131 6.74 6.25 6.27
CA TYR A 131 5.73 5.94 7.27
C TYR A 131 6.25 5.36 8.58
N ARG A 132 7.53 4.94 8.65
CA ARG A 132 8.17 4.46 9.87
C ARG A 132 8.39 5.61 10.83
#